data_AF-A0AA43QTJ4-F1
#
_entry.id   AF-A0AA43QTJ4-F1
#
_cell.length_a   1.000
_cell.length_b   1.000
_cell.length_c   1.000
_cell.angle_alpha   90.00
_cell.angle_beta   90.00
_cell.angle_gamma   90.00
#
_symmetry.space_group_name_H-M   'P 1'
#
loop_
_entity.id
_entity.type
_entity.pdbx_description
1 polymer ?
#
loop_
_entity_poly.entity_id
_entity_poly.type
_entity_poly.pdbx_seq_one_letter_code
_entity_poly.pdbx_strand_id
1 'polypeptide(L)'
;MVWTGLLSEHMDPIILNHIVDYPGKAPSVAARTTNGGRCRFNPNIYSSGKVCLSILGTWRGERGEEWSSAQGLESILISIQSLMSSNPYENEPGFETANSKDDKKQQAHYIAKIRHETLRISVIQRLEDYLGIHSDGSVDDFPELHENVIRTEYDIEPVAPPYEPFKDLCKRRFLWYFDTYMASIADGEKHTKPDQDFVIMPFEGGGNTMPGKFNYPELRRRLELIKAVLLRETEYWIREGALEVRKDTTIASMMERQFQQIKETYKRNDMVTLDMDLVDKNPFVWQLIFFGRPMTNLEGGMFKVRVVFSKRFPDELPRVIFETKLFHHRISKGGVLCYFPRRVDEIKYHIEAIVDAIEDNETPYDPRTLVNPDASKLYWGSAEEKKQYSRQLRRSVQRSME
;
A
#
# COMPACT_ATOMS: atom_id res chain seq x y z
N MET A 1 -10.18 8.37 10.24
CA MET A 1 -10.37 7.21 9.34
C MET A 1 -9.22 6.98 8.37
N VAL A 2 -8.78 7.97 7.58
CA VAL A 2 -7.63 7.78 6.64
C VAL A 2 -6.32 7.45 7.39
N TRP A 3 -6.14 8.02 8.58
CA TRP A 3 -4.92 7.90 9.38
C TRP A 3 -4.74 6.52 10.06
N THR A 4 -5.84 5.92 10.51
CA THR A 4 -5.86 4.59 11.13
C THR A 4 -5.60 3.47 10.10
N GLY A 5 -6.02 3.68 8.84
CA GLY A 5 -5.68 2.81 7.72
C GLY A 5 -4.18 2.78 7.41
N LEU A 6 -3.55 3.96 7.29
CA LEU A 6 -2.12 4.07 6.97
C LEU A 6 -1.18 3.45 8.02
N LEU A 7 -1.51 3.54 9.31
CA LEU A 7 -0.76 2.85 10.36
C LEU A 7 -0.93 1.32 10.26
N SER A 8 -2.16 0.86 10.02
CA SER A 8 -2.46 -0.58 9.91
C SER A 8 -1.92 -1.25 8.65
N GLU A 9 -1.71 -0.48 7.58
CA GLU A 9 -1.35 -1.02 6.27
C GLU A 9 0.16 -1.04 5.99
N HIS A 10 0.96 -0.33 6.79
CA HIS A 10 2.40 -0.11 6.54
C HIS A 10 3.34 -0.52 7.68
N MET A 11 2.82 -0.88 8.87
CA MET A 11 3.65 -1.50 9.92
C MET A 11 4.10 -2.92 9.52
N ASP A 12 5.28 -3.35 9.95
CA ASP A 12 5.81 -4.69 9.70
C ASP A 12 4.87 -5.81 10.18
N PRO A 13 4.98 -7.03 9.61
CA PRO A 13 4.39 -8.19 10.23
C PRO A 13 4.86 -8.29 11.68
N ILE A 14 3.89 -8.25 12.56
CA ILE A 14 4.02 -8.64 13.94
C ILE A 14 4.45 -10.10 13.95
N ILE A 15 5.65 -10.38 14.45
CA ILE A 15 6.14 -11.77 14.46
C ILE A 15 5.50 -12.49 15.64
N LEU A 16 4.78 -13.56 15.30
CA LEU A 16 4.24 -14.52 16.25
C LEU A 16 5.33 -15.56 16.56
N ASN A 17 5.91 -15.47 17.75
CA ASN A 17 6.91 -16.42 18.23
C ASN A 17 6.25 -17.47 19.14
N HIS A 18 6.72 -18.72 19.05
CA HIS A 18 6.33 -19.88 19.88
C HIS A 18 4.86 -20.34 19.76
N ILE A 19 4.64 -21.46 19.05
CA ILE A 19 3.33 -22.11 18.85
C ILE A 19 3.21 -23.43 19.66
N VAL A 20 4.25 -23.82 20.42
CA VAL A 20 4.31 -25.15 21.06
C VAL A 20 3.11 -25.44 21.99
N ASP A 21 2.63 -24.41 22.70
CA ASP A 21 1.48 -24.52 23.61
C ASP A 21 0.21 -23.87 23.05
N TYR A 22 0.20 -23.44 21.79
CA TYR A 22 -0.98 -22.83 21.17
C TYR A 22 -2.02 -23.92 20.85
N PRO A 23 -3.33 -23.69 21.11
CA PRO A 23 -3.96 -22.45 21.61
C PRO A 23 -4.12 -22.39 23.14
N GLY A 24 -3.52 -23.32 23.91
CA GLY A 24 -3.58 -23.32 25.37
C GLY A 24 -2.95 -22.08 26.02
N LYS A 25 -1.94 -21.48 25.37
CA LYS A 25 -1.35 -20.18 25.73
C LYS A 25 -1.39 -19.22 24.55
N ALA A 26 -1.48 -17.92 24.85
CA ALA A 26 -1.35 -16.87 23.87
C ALA A 26 0.03 -16.95 23.18
N PRO A 27 0.11 -16.72 21.85
CA PRO A 27 1.39 -16.62 21.17
C PRO A 27 2.14 -15.37 21.62
N SER A 28 3.47 -15.39 21.54
CA SER A 28 4.29 -14.20 21.80
C SER A 28 4.28 -13.28 20.58
N VAL A 29 4.12 -11.98 20.81
CA VAL A 29 3.95 -10.95 19.77
C VAL A 29 5.03 -9.88 19.92
N ALA A 30 5.75 -9.57 18.84
CA ALA A 30 6.73 -8.49 18.81
C ALA A 30 6.58 -7.59 17.57
N ALA A 31 6.51 -6.28 17.80
CA ALA A 31 6.58 -5.26 16.76
C ALA A 31 8.03 -5.08 16.30
N ARG A 32 8.27 -5.10 14.98
CA ARG A 32 9.61 -4.96 14.38
C ARG A 32 9.91 -3.54 13.94
N THR A 33 8.90 -2.80 13.51
CA THR A 33 9.03 -1.39 13.14
C THR A 33 9.17 -0.52 14.40
N THR A 34 10.39 -0.40 14.94
CA THR A 34 10.67 0.41 16.15
C THR A 34 11.85 1.37 15.96
N ASN A 35 12.37 1.50 14.73
CA ASN A 35 13.58 2.28 14.43
C ASN A 35 14.77 1.89 15.32
N GLY A 36 14.99 0.57 15.48
CA GLY A 36 16.08 0.04 16.29
C GLY A 36 15.95 0.37 17.78
N GLY A 37 14.74 0.36 18.33
CA GLY A 37 14.53 0.66 19.75
C GLY A 37 14.28 2.14 20.09
N ARG A 38 14.15 3.01 19.09
CA ARG A 38 14.09 4.47 19.29
C ARG A 38 12.70 5.08 19.13
N CYS A 39 11.78 4.42 18.44
CA CYS A 39 10.43 4.91 18.22
C CYS A 39 9.40 4.09 19.01
N ARG A 40 8.58 4.78 19.81
CA ARG A 40 7.41 4.23 20.50
C ARG A 40 6.16 4.72 19.76
N PHE A 41 5.64 3.91 18.85
CA PHE A 41 4.51 4.29 17.99
C PHE A 41 3.17 4.41 18.73
N ASN A 42 3.04 3.72 19.86
CA ASN A 42 1.82 3.70 20.65
C ASN A 42 2.16 3.44 22.12
N PRO A 43 1.38 3.93 23.10
CA PRO A 43 1.59 3.58 24.50
C PRO A 43 1.67 2.07 24.74
N ASN A 44 0.89 1.29 24.00
CA ASN A 44 0.85 -0.17 24.05
C ASN A 44 1.87 -0.86 23.13
N ILE A 45 2.63 -0.13 22.30
CA ILE A 45 3.67 -0.67 21.41
C ILE A 45 5.00 -0.02 21.78
N TYR A 46 5.76 -0.72 22.60
CA TYR A 46 6.99 -0.23 23.20
C TYR A 46 8.09 -0.15 22.14
N SER A 47 9.07 0.72 22.37
CA SER A 47 10.23 0.83 21.47
C SER A 47 11.06 -0.45 21.41
N SER A 48 11.02 -1.29 22.45
CA SER A 48 11.61 -2.63 22.45
C SER A 48 10.90 -3.64 21.54
N GLY A 49 9.73 -3.28 21.00
CA GLY A 49 8.87 -4.17 20.21
C GLY A 49 7.82 -4.91 21.05
N LYS A 50 7.83 -4.78 22.38
CA LYS A 50 6.79 -5.39 23.22
C LYS A 50 5.42 -4.78 22.94
N VAL A 51 4.42 -5.63 22.72
CA VAL A 51 3.02 -5.25 22.55
C VAL A 51 2.23 -5.57 23.82
N CYS A 52 1.49 -4.59 24.34
CA CYS A 52 0.72 -4.67 25.57
C CYS A 52 -0.79 -4.81 25.28
N LEU A 53 -1.30 -6.03 25.43
CA LEU A 53 -2.72 -6.38 25.30
C LEU A 53 -3.13 -7.39 26.37
N SER A 54 -4.38 -7.29 26.85
CA SER A 54 -4.96 -8.21 27.83
C SER A 54 -5.04 -9.64 27.28
N ILE A 55 -5.45 -9.79 26.02
CA ILE A 55 -5.48 -11.07 25.30
C ILE A 55 -4.10 -11.72 25.09
N LEU A 56 -3.02 -10.98 25.30
CA LEU A 56 -1.64 -11.49 25.24
C LEU A 56 -1.04 -11.73 26.64
N GLY A 57 -1.79 -11.42 27.71
CA GLY A 57 -1.29 -11.46 29.09
C GLY A 57 -0.20 -10.42 29.38
N THR A 58 0.00 -9.44 28.49
CA THR A 58 1.01 -8.38 28.63
C THR A 58 0.41 -7.06 29.12
N TRP A 59 -0.90 -7.05 29.35
CA TRP A 59 -1.66 -5.94 29.94
C TRP A 59 -2.74 -6.46 30.88
N ARG A 60 -3.26 -5.58 31.74
CA ARG A 60 -4.36 -5.90 32.66
C ARG A 60 -5.65 -6.05 31.84
N GLY A 61 -6.45 -7.07 32.14
CA GLY A 61 -7.78 -7.26 31.53
C GLY A 61 -8.81 -7.59 32.59
N GLU A 62 -10.07 -7.31 32.29
CA GLU A 62 -11.19 -7.81 33.08
C GLU A 62 -11.43 -9.30 32.80
N ARG A 63 -12.24 -9.95 33.67
CA ARG A 63 -12.57 -11.35 33.50
C ARG A 63 -13.31 -11.56 32.17
N GLY A 64 -12.66 -12.26 31.24
CA GLY A 64 -13.16 -12.50 29.88
C GLY A 64 -12.43 -11.72 28.79
N GLU A 65 -11.56 -10.78 29.14
CA GLU A 65 -10.70 -10.03 28.20
C GLU A 65 -9.30 -10.64 28.04
N GLU A 66 -8.95 -11.61 28.89
CA GLU A 66 -7.70 -12.34 28.84
C GLU A 66 -7.72 -13.46 27.79
N TRP A 67 -6.54 -14.00 27.47
CA TRP A 67 -6.43 -15.10 26.52
C TRP A 67 -7.34 -16.27 26.88
N SER A 68 -8.05 -16.78 25.87
CA SER A 68 -8.71 -18.08 25.93
C SER A 68 -8.48 -18.82 24.63
N SER A 69 -8.49 -20.15 24.66
CA SER A 69 -8.31 -20.99 23.47
C SER A 69 -9.43 -20.86 22.43
N ALA A 70 -10.48 -20.10 22.73
CA ALA A 70 -11.52 -19.71 21.77
C ALA A 70 -11.07 -18.56 20.85
N GLN A 71 -10.03 -17.82 21.24
CA GLN A 71 -9.43 -16.74 20.46
C GLN A 71 -8.46 -17.32 19.43
N GLY A 72 -8.28 -16.59 18.32
CA GLY A 72 -7.37 -16.96 17.24
C GLY A 72 -6.38 -15.85 16.91
N LEU A 73 -5.48 -16.09 15.96
CA LEU A 73 -4.55 -15.07 15.50
C LEU A 73 -5.26 -13.83 14.93
N GLU A 74 -6.43 -14.01 14.31
CA GLU A 74 -7.25 -12.92 13.78
C GLU A 74 -7.66 -11.93 14.88
N SER A 75 -8.13 -12.40 16.03
CA SER A 75 -8.54 -11.50 17.12
C SER A 75 -7.36 -10.75 17.74
N ILE A 76 -6.17 -11.35 17.75
CA ILE A 76 -4.92 -10.66 18.09
C ILE A 76 -4.63 -9.54 17.10
N LEU A 77 -4.67 -9.82 15.79
CA LEU A 77 -4.41 -8.82 14.75
C LEU A 77 -5.42 -7.66 14.78
N ILE A 78 -6.71 -7.97 14.98
CA ILE A 78 -7.77 -6.95 15.13
C ILE A 78 -7.53 -6.09 16.37
N SER A 79 -7.13 -6.71 17.48
CA SER A 79 -6.83 -5.99 18.73
C SER A 79 -5.60 -5.09 18.61
N ILE A 80 -4.58 -5.50 17.84
CA ILE A 80 -3.43 -4.63 17.58
C ILE A 80 -3.82 -3.51 16.62
N GLN A 81 -4.70 -3.79 15.64
CA GLN A 81 -5.24 -2.77 14.77
C GLN A 81 -6.06 -1.71 15.53
N SER A 82 -6.85 -2.11 16.53
CA SER A 82 -7.65 -1.17 17.31
C SER A 82 -6.80 -0.24 18.18
N LEU A 83 -5.59 -0.65 18.59
CA LEU A 83 -4.63 0.22 19.26
C LEU A 83 -4.19 1.39 18.38
N MET A 84 -4.19 1.23 17.06
CA MET A 84 -3.83 2.27 16.09
C MET A 84 -5.00 3.24 15.85
N SER A 85 -5.48 3.84 16.93
CA SER A 85 -6.61 4.77 16.93
C SER A 85 -6.23 6.14 16.36
N SER A 86 -7.23 7.00 16.10
CA SER A 86 -6.99 8.39 15.69
C SER A 86 -6.36 9.25 16.79
N ASN A 87 -6.43 8.82 18.04
CA ASN A 87 -5.86 9.50 19.19
C ASN A 87 -5.11 8.50 20.09
N PRO A 88 -3.87 8.12 19.72
CA PRO A 88 -3.12 7.13 20.49
C PRO A 88 -2.67 7.64 21.87
N TYR A 89 -2.92 8.91 22.22
CA TYR A 89 -2.65 9.46 23.55
C TYR A 89 -3.58 8.85 24.61
N GLU A 90 -4.83 8.56 24.25
CA GLU A 90 -5.85 7.98 25.14
C GLU A 90 -5.52 6.54 25.56
N ASN A 91 -4.61 5.89 24.84
CA ASN A 91 -4.15 4.55 25.16
C ASN A 91 -3.17 4.52 26.36
N GLU A 92 -2.64 5.67 26.79
CA GLU A 92 -1.77 5.73 27.97
C GLU A 92 -2.62 5.65 29.26
N PRO A 93 -2.24 4.83 30.25
CA PRO A 93 -3.06 4.62 31.44
C PRO A 93 -3.20 5.90 32.26
N GLY A 94 -4.42 6.20 32.69
CA GLY A 94 -4.76 7.44 33.39
C GLY A 94 -5.04 8.63 32.47
N PHE A 95 -4.97 8.45 31.14
CA PHE A 95 -5.28 9.48 30.14
C PHE A 95 -6.51 9.14 29.26
N GLU A 96 -7.26 8.09 29.60
CA GLU A 96 -8.41 7.59 28.83
C GLU A 96 -9.55 8.62 28.73
N THR A 97 -9.69 9.47 29.75
CA THR A 97 -10.73 10.52 29.83
C THR A 97 -10.14 11.93 29.79
N ALA A 98 -8.86 12.05 29.41
CA ALA A 98 -8.15 13.32 29.33
C ALA A 98 -8.84 14.27 28.32
N ASN A 99 -9.41 15.37 28.80
CA ASN A 99 -10.25 16.26 28.00
C ASN A 99 -10.13 17.74 28.39
N SER A 100 -9.19 18.08 29.29
CA SER A 100 -8.89 19.48 29.60
C SER A 100 -8.32 20.21 28.36
N LYS A 101 -8.25 21.54 28.43
CA LYS A 101 -7.63 22.33 27.35
C LYS A 101 -6.17 21.94 27.14
N ASP A 102 -5.46 21.64 28.22
CA ASP A 102 -4.06 21.21 28.15
C ASP A 102 -3.95 19.79 27.59
N ASP A 103 -4.85 18.88 27.96
CA ASP A 103 -4.88 17.52 27.40
C ASP A 103 -5.05 17.55 25.88
N LYS A 104 -5.98 18.37 25.37
CA LYS A 104 -6.19 18.51 23.92
C LYS A 104 -4.95 19.02 23.20
N LYS A 105 -4.18 19.89 23.84
CA LYS A 105 -2.90 20.38 23.31
C LYS A 105 -1.86 19.24 23.29
N GLN A 106 -1.76 18.45 24.35
CA GLN A 106 -0.83 17.32 24.41
C GLN A 106 -1.21 16.21 23.43
N GLN A 107 -2.50 15.89 23.31
CA GLN A 107 -3.03 14.96 22.30
C GLN A 107 -2.62 15.40 20.88
N ALA A 108 -2.82 16.68 20.55
CA ALA A 108 -2.42 17.22 19.25
C ALA A 108 -0.90 17.10 19.00
N HIS A 109 -0.08 17.39 20.01
CA HIS A 109 1.38 17.21 19.92
C HIS A 109 1.77 15.73 19.75
N TYR A 110 1.13 14.83 20.48
CA TYR A 110 1.38 13.39 20.39
C TYR A 110 0.99 12.84 19.01
N ILE A 111 -0.21 13.17 18.54
CA ILE A 111 -0.69 12.80 17.19
C ILE A 111 0.27 13.31 16.12
N ALA A 112 0.75 14.55 16.23
CA ALA A 112 1.66 15.15 15.26
C ALA A 112 2.99 14.38 15.17
N LYS A 113 3.61 14.03 16.30
CA LYS A 113 4.89 13.29 16.27
C LYS A 113 4.71 11.84 15.82
N ILE A 114 3.65 11.16 16.25
CA ILE A 114 3.34 9.81 15.74
C ILE A 114 3.13 9.87 14.22
N ARG A 115 2.47 10.91 13.71
CA ARG A 115 2.31 11.12 12.27
C ARG A 115 3.59 11.26 11.50
N HIS A 116 4.47 12.10 12.00
CA HIS A 116 5.78 12.27 11.40
C HIS A 116 6.55 10.95 11.36
N GLU A 117 6.59 10.23 12.48
CA GLU A 117 7.37 9.00 12.63
C GLU A 117 6.78 7.83 11.83
N THR A 118 5.45 7.72 11.69
CA THR A 118 4.80 6.74 10.82
C THR A 118 5.21 6.93 9.37
N LEU A 119 5.20 8.17 8.87
CA LEU A 119 5.64 8.46 7.50
C LEU A 119 7.13 8.16 7.34
N ARG A 120 7.96 8.64 8.28
CA ARG A 120 9.42 8.53 8.20
C ARG A 120 9.92 7.09 8.27
N ILE A 121 9.37 6.28 9.18
CA ILE A 121 9.90 4.94 9.49
C ILE A 121 9.07 3.88 8.77
N SER A 122 7.76 3.81 9.05
CA SER A 122 6.91 2.71 8.59
C SER A 122 6.65 2.74 7.07
N VAL A 123 6.70 3.92 6.47
CA VAL A 123 6.54 4.09 5.01
C VAL A 123 7.89 4.31 4.34
N ILE A 124 8.57 5.42 4.63
CA ILE A 124 9.73 5.88 3.87
C ILE A 124 10.93 4.96 4.09
N GLN A 125 11.44 4.83 5.31
CA GLN A 125 12.63 4.02 5.59
C GLN A 125 12.45 2.57 5.13
N ARG A 126 11.29 1.98 5.38
CA ARG A 126 10.97 0.62 4.93
C ARG A 126 11.04 0.46 3.40
N LEU A 127 10.53 1.43 2.64
CA LEU A 127 10.57 1.38 1.18
C LEU A 127 11.95 1.70 0.64
N GLU A 128 12.71 2.56 1.29
CA GLU A 128 14.11 2.81 0.98
C GLU A 128 14.93 1.52 1.11
N ASP A 129 14.77 0.80 2.21
CA ASP A 129 15.41 -0.51 2.43
C ASP A 129 15.03 -1.52 1.33
N TYR A 130 13.75 -1.58 0.93
CA TYR A 130 13.29 -2.48 -0.13
C TYR A 130 13.76 -2.11 -1.54
N LEU A 131 14.07 -0.84 -1.77
CA LEU A 131 14.45 -0.27 -3.08
C LEU A 131 15.94 0.03 -3.20
N GLY A 132 16.75 -0.22 -2.16
CA GLY A 132 18.17 0.10 -2.15
C GLY A 132 18.43 1.60 -2.23
N ILE A 133 17.58 2.42 -1.59
CA ILE A 133 17.75 3.87 -1.51
C ILE A 133 18.52 4.19 -0.24
N HIS A 134 19.66 4.84 -0.37
CA HIS A 134 20.52 5.19 0.76
C HIS A 134 20.18 6.57 1.32
N SER A 135 20.63 6.85 2.54
CA SER A 135 20.33 8.11 3.25
C SER A 135 20.84 9.37 2.55
N ASP A 136 21.85 9.25 1.69
CA ASP A 136 22.36 10.36 0.87
C ASP A 136 21.50 10.63 -0.39
N GLY A 137 20.52 9.77 -0.66
CA GLY A 137 19.65 9.80 -1.84
C GLY A 137 20.22 9.05 -3.04
N SER A 138 21.36 8.37 -2.90
CA SER A 138 21.83 7.42 -3.91
C SER A 138 20.91 6.19 -3.95
N VAL A 139 20.83 5.55 -5.11
CA VAL A 139 19.96 4.40 -5.35
C VAL A 139 20.80 3.31 -5.99
N ASP A 140 20.69 2.10 -5.47
CA ASP A 140 21.33 0.93 -6.06
C ASP A 140 20.93 0.79 -7.54
N ASP A 141 21.89 0.46 -8.40
CA ASP A 141 21.62 0.29 -9.81
C ASP A 141 20.76 -0.95 -10.07
N PHE A 142 19.83 -0.82 -11.01
CA PHE A 142 19.14 -1.98 -11.54
C PHE A 142 20.14 -2.88 -12.28
N PRO A 143 19.99 -4.21 -12.20
CA PRO A 143 20.87 -5.13 -12.92
C PRO A 143 21.01 -4.76 -14.39
N GLU A 144 22.24 -4.75 -14.92
CA GLU A 144 22.45 -4.46 -16.34
C GLU A 144 21.80 -5.54 -17.21
N LEU A 145 21.01 -5.09 -18.19
CA LEU A 145 20.35 -5.96 -19.16
C LEU A 145 21.33 -6.28 -20.30
N HIS A 146 22.04 -7.38 -20.19
CA HIS A 146 22.98 -7.82 -21.22
C HIS A 146 22.32 -8.74 -22.26
N GLU A 147 22.52 -8.43 -23.54
CA GLU A 147 22.05 -9.25 -24.67
C GLU A 147 22.84 -10.56 -24.81
N ASN A 148 24.14 -10.57 -24.50
CA ASN A 148 25.08 -11.64 -24.87
C ASN A 148 25.59 -12.53 -23.71
N VAL A 149 24.84 -12.70 -22.62
CA VAL A 149 25.26 -13.64 -21.57
C VAL A 149 25.02 -15.07 -22.06
N ILE A 150 26.10 -15.72 -22.50
CA ILE A 150 26.15 -17.18 -22.64
C ILE A 150 25.92 -17.73 -21.24
N ARG A 151 24.72 -18.23 -20.96
CA ARG A 151 24.47 -18.99 -19.73
C ARG A 151 25.35 -20.22 -19.77
N THR A 152 26.42 -20.23 -18.99
CA THR A 152 27.22 -21.46 -18.80
C THR A 152 26.49 -22.33 -17.80
N GLU A 153 26.63 -23.66 -17.87
CA GLU A 153 26.04 -24.62 -16.90
C GLU A 153 26.49 -24.38 -15.43
N TYR A 154 27.36 -23.39 -15.20
CA TYR A 154 27.86 -22.94 -13.90
C TYR A 154 27.28 -21.60 -13.42
N ASP A 155 26.24 -21.06 -14.07
CA ASP A 155 25.47 -19.95 -13.50
C ASP A 155 24.72 -20.50 -12.27
N ILE A 156 25.39 -20.45 -11.11
CA ILE A 156 24.81 -20.78 -9.81
C ILE A 156 23.51 -19.99 -9.70
N GLU A 157 22.38 -20.69 -9.67
CA GLU A 157 21.10 -20.06 -9.37
C GLU A 157 21.30 -19.25 -8.08
N PRO A 158 21.09 -17.92 -8.10
CA PRO A 158 21.27 -17.12 -6.92
C PRO A 158 20.42 -17.76 -5.82
N VAL A 159 21.03 -18.01 -4.66
CA VAL A 159 20.34 -18.50 -3.46
C VAL A 159 19.01 -17.77 -3.40
N ALA A 160 17.91 -18.53 -3.42
CA ALA A 160 16.58 -17.95 -3.47
C ALA A 160 16.51 -16.83 -2.42
N PRO A 161 16.22 -15.58 -2.83
CA PRO A 161 16.27 -14.46 -1.91
C PRO A 161 15.38 -14.76 -0.69
N PRO A 162 15.71 -14.23 0.49
CA PRO A 162 14.89 -14.43 1.68
C PRO A 162 13.42 -14.16 1.37
N TYR A 163 12.54 -15.02 1.87
CA TYR A 163 11.09 -14.87 1.67
C TYR A 163 10.61 -13.53 2.27
N GLU A 164 10.26 -12.59 1.39
CA GLU A 164 9.83 -11.23 1.75
C GLU A 164 8.41 -10.96 1.25
N PRO A 165 7.37 -11.52 1.91
CA PRO A 165 5.99 -11.52 1.39
C PRO A 165 5.35 -10.13 1.31
N PHE A 166 5.89 -9.17 2.05
CA PHE A 166 5.34 -7.81 2.12
C PHE A 166 6.02 -6.83 1.17
N LYS A 167 7.15 -7.20 0.55
CA LYS A 167 7.95 -6.28 -0.27
C LYS A 167 7.14 -5.68 -1.41
N ASP A 168 6.57 -6.52 -2.28
CA ASP A 168 5.75 -6.02 -3.40
C ASP A 168 4.42 -5.39 -2.91
N LEU A 169 3.82 -5.94 -1.85
CA LEU A 169 2.60 -5.37 -1.26
C LEU A 169 2.82 -3.91 -0.82
N CYS A 170 3.91 -3.63 -0.10
CA CYS A 170 4.26 -2.29 0.34
C CYS A 170 4.51 -1.35 -0.85
N LYS A 171 5.24 -1.81 -1.88
CA LYS A 171 5.46 -1.04 -3.11
C LYS A 171 4.15 -0.69 -3.83
N ARG A 172 3.21 -1.64 -3.93
CA ARG A 172 1.89 -1.42 -4.54
C ARG A 172 1.04 -0.43 -3.74
N ARG A 173 0.90 -0.66 -2.44
CA ARG A 173 0.14 0.25 -1.57
C ARG A 173 0.73 1.64 -1.53
N PHE A 174 2.05 1.77 -1.61
CA PHE A 174 2.69 3.07 -1.70
C PHE A 174 2.21 3.86 -2.92
N LEU A 175 2.17 3.23 -4.09
CA LEU A 175 1.68 3.87 -5.31
C LEU A 175 0.20 4.24 -5.22
N TRP A 176 -0.61 3.44 -4.52
CA TRP A 176 -2.02 3.75 -4.27
C TRP A 176 -2.17 4.99 -3.37
N TYR A 177 -1.50 5.01 -2.22
CA TYR A 177 -1.70 6.07 -1.22
C TYR A 177 -0.72 7.24 -1.33
N PHE A 178 0.07 7.32 -2.41
CA PHE A 178 1.05 8.39 -2.61
C PHE A 178 0.46 9.79 -2.37
N ASP A 179 -0.70 10.06 -2.98
CA ASP A 179 -1.38 11.36 -2.85
C ASP A 179 -1.82 11.65 -1.40
N THR A 180 -2.21 10.60 -0.66
CA THR A 180 -2.59 10.69 0.75
C THR A 180 -1.38 10.99 1.65
N TYR A 181 -0.22 10.40 1.38
CA TYR A 181 1.01 10.76 2.10
C TYR A 181 1.40 12.22 1.83
N MET A 182 1.35 12.65 0.57
CA MET A 182 1.67 14.02 0.19
C MET A 182 0.71 15.04 0.84
N ALA A 183 -0.58 14.70 0.93
CA ALA A 183 -1.55 15.51 1.67
C ALA A 183 -1.24 15.56 3.18
N SER A 184 -0.81 14.43 3.76
CA SER A 184 -0.42 14.35 5.18
C SER A 184 0.83 15.18 5.47
N ILE A 185 1.81 15.20 4.57
CA ILE A 185 2.98 16.08 4.64
C ILE A 185 2.56 17.54 4.56
N ALA A 186 1.75 17.92 3.58
CA ALA A 186 1.29 19.29 3.41
C ALA A 186 0.47 19.79 4.62
N ASP A 187 -0.29 18.90 5.28
CA ASP A 187 -0.97 19.22 6.54
C ASP A 187 0.03 19.39 7.69
N GLY A 188 1.05 18.52 7.78
CA GLY A 188 2.12 18.62 8.76
C GLY A 188 2.92 19.93 8.68
N GLU A 189 3.26 20.37 7.47
CA GLU A 189 4.01 21.61 7.20
C GLU A 189 3.24 22.88 7.64
N LYS A 190 1.90 22.84 7.67
CA LYS A 190 1.09 23.98 8.16
C LYS A 190 1.22 24.19 9.66
N HIS A 191 1.49 23.12 10.41
CA HIS A 191 1.42 23.11 11.87
C HIS A 191 2.78 22.98 12.56
N THR A 192 3.84 22.73 11.80
CA THR A 192 5.20 22.48 12.33
C THR A 192 6.25 23.21 11.50
N LYS A 193 7.39 23.52 12.12
CA LYS A 193 8.55 24.09 11.43
C LYS A 193 9.62 23.02 11.21
N PRO A 194 10.45 23.13 10.15
CA PRO A 194 11.64 22.30 10.01
C PRO A 194 12.54 22.40 11.25
N ASP A 195 13.08 21.25 11.66
CA ASP A 195 13.96 21.08 12.83
C ASP A 195 13.33 21.45 14.18
N GLN A 196 12.01 21.63 14.23
CA GLN A 196 11.28 21.79 15.48
C GLN A 196 11.30 20.48 16.28
N ASP A 197 11.75 20.54 17.52
CA ASP A 197 11.77 19.39 18.43
C ASP A 197 10.35 18.87 18.75
N PHE A 198 10.26 17.55 18.92
CA PHE A 198 9.06 16.92 19.44
C PHE A 198 8.82 17.37 20.89
N VAL A 199 7.55 17.68 21.18
CA VAL A 199 7.13 17.95 22.55
C VAL A 199 7.15 16.64 23.34
N ILE A 200 7.84 16.67 24.48
CA ILE A 200 7.88 15.56 25.44
C ILE A 200 6.53 15.49 26.14
N MET A 201 5.88 14.32 26.11
CA MET A 201 4.58 14.14 26.75
C MET A 201 4.72 14.01 28.28
N PRO A 202 3.65 14.28 29.06
CA PRO A 202 3.69 14.12 30.52
C PRO A 202 4.08 12.71 30.99
N PHE A 203 3.74 11.69 30.20
CA PHE A 203 4.07 10.28 30.49
C PHE A 203 5.44 9.84 29.93
N GLU A 204 6.18 10.74 29.27
CA GLU A 204 7.51 10.45 28.75
C GLU A 204 8.60 10.85 29.75
N GLY A 205 9.25 9.86 30.36
CA GLY A 205 10.29 10.06 31.38
C GLY A 205 10.98 8.75 31.75
N GLY A 206 12.09 8.83 32.51
CA GLY A 206 12.75 7.65 33.07
C GLY A 206 13.23 6.61 32.03
N GLY A 207 13.64 7.06 30.84
CA GLY A 207 14.03 6.19 29.72
C GLY A 207 12.90 5.87 28.72
N ASN A 208 11.67 6.24 29.04
CA ASN A 208 10.51 6.16 28.14
C ASN A 208 10.28 7.47 27.39
N THR A 209 11.20 7.84 26.49
CA THR A 209 11.11 9.09 25.72
C THR A 209 11.17 8.83 24.22
N MET A 210 10.45 9.61 23.42
CA MET A 210 10.55 9.59 21.97
C MET A 210 11.09 10.92 21.43
N PRO A 211 12.41 11.18 21.56
CA PRO A 211 13.02 12.40 21.04
C PRO A 211 13.03 12.39 19.51
N GLY A 212 12.99 13.56 18.91
CA GLY A 212 13.04 13.72 17.46
C GLY A 212 12.68 15.13 17.03
N LYS A 213 12.70 15.36 15.72
CA LYS A 213 12.40 16.64 15.10
C LYS A 213 11.48 16.47 13.92
N PHE A 214 10.65 17.47 13.67
CA PHE A 214 9.86 17.55 12.46
C PHE A 214 10.73 17.97 11.28
N ASN A 215 10.70 17.21 10.18
CA ASN A 215 11.31 17.59 8.91
C ASN A 215 10.47 17.09 7.73
N TYR A 216 9.26 17.63 7.61
CA TYR A 216 8.35 17.33 6.50
C TYR A 216 8.92 17.63 5.10
N PRO A 217 9.70 18.70 4.87
CA PRO A 217 10.33 18.93 3.58
C PRO A 217 11.26 17.78 3.15
N GLU A 218 12.03 17.21 4.08
CA GLU A 218 12.87 16.05 3.76
C GLU A 218 12.03 14.78 3.55
N LEU A 219 10.96 14.57 4.33
CA LEU A 219 10.04 13.46 4.08
C LEU A 219 9.41 13.56 2.69
N ARG A 220 9.08 14.78 2.23
CA ARG A 220 8.52 15.05 0.89
C ARG A 220 9.49 14.61 -0.19
N ARG A 221 10.74 15.09 -0.10
CA ARG A 221 11.82 14.74 -1.04
C ARG A 221 12.01 13.23 -1.14
N ARG A 222 12.01 12.54 0.01
CA ARG A 222 12.19 11.08 0.08
C ARG A 222 11.00 10.31 -0.51
N LEU A 223 9.75 10.73 -0.25
CA LEU A 223 8.57 10.14 -0.89
C LEU A 223 8.61 10.29 -2.42
N GLU A 224 9.00 11.47 -2.91
CA GLU A 224 9.13 11.74 -4.35
C GLU A 224 10.21 10.86 -4.99
N LEU A 225 11.35 10.69 -4.31
CA LEU A 225 12.42 9.78 -4.75
C LEU A 225 11.92 8.33 -4.80
N ILE A 226 11.27 7.82 -3.76
CA ILE A 226 10.69 6.46 -3.75
C ILE A 226 9.75 6.27 -4.92
N LYS A 227 8.86 7.23 -5.19
CA LYS A 227 7.95 7.19 -6.34
C LYS A 227 8.73 7.13 -7.66
N ALA A 228 9.75 7.96 -7.83
CA ALA A 228 10.57 7.96 -9.03
C ALA A 228 11.28 6.61 -9.25
N VAL A 229 11.83 6.00 -8.20
CA VAL A 229 12.47 4.68 -8.27
C VAL A 229 11.48 3.58 -8.64
N LEU A 230 10.26 3.60 -8.10
CA LEU A 230 9.21 2.63 -8.45
C LEU A 230 8.74 2.77 -9.92
N LEU A 231 8.71 3.99 -10.45
CA LEU A 231 8.44 4.22 -11.87
C LEU A 231 9.58 3.68 -12.74
N ARG A 232 10.84 3.93 -12.36
CA ARG A 232 12.03 3.36 -13.03
C ARG A 232 12.05 1.82 -12.96
N GLU A 233 11.62 1.23 -11.85
CA GLU A 233 11.45 -0.23 -11.71
C GLU A 233 10.42 -0.77 -12.71
N THR A 234 9.30 -0.06 -12.88
CA THR A 234 8.27 -0.42 -13.86
C THR A 234 8.80 -0.34 -15.29
N GLU A 235 9.56 0.71 -15.63
CA GLU A 235 10.24 0.85 -16.93
C GLU A 235 11.31 -0.22 -17.14
N TYR A 236 12.00 -0.62 -16.08
CA TYR A 236 12.94 -1.73 -16.10
C TYR A 236 12.24 -3.04 -16.46
N TRP A 237 11.07 -3.36 -15.87
CA TRP A 237 10.29 -4.54 -16.25
C TRP A 237 9.91 -4.57 -17.73
N ILE A 238 9.56 -3.42 -18.31
CA ILE A 238 9.25 -3.31 -19.74
C ILE A 238 10.46 -3.69 -20.59
N ARG A 239 11.64 -3.12 -20.29
CA ARG A 239 12.89 -3.40 -21.03
C ARG A 239 13.36 -4.84 -20.84
N GLU A 240 13.24 -5.36 -19.63
CA GLU A 240 13.57 -6.74 -19.29
C GLU A 240 12.67 -7.72 -20.06
N GLY A 241 11.35 -7.48 -20.08
CA GLY A 241 10.42 -8.29 -20.88
C GLY A 241 10.73 -8.26 -22.38
N ALA A 242 11.10 -7.09 -22.93
CA ALA A 242 11.49 -6.99 -24.34
C ALA A 242 12.78 -7.77 -24.65
N LEU A 243 13.71 -7.87 -23.68
CA LEU A 243 14.91 -8.69 -23.81
C LEU A 243 14.58 -10.19 -23.78
N GLU A 244 13.67 -10.61 -22.90
CA GLU A 244 13.20 -12.01 -22.82
C GLU A 244 12.55 -12.46 -24.14
N VAL A 245 11.81 -11.57 -24.81
CA VAL A 245 11.27 -11.82 -26.16
C VAL A 245 12.39 -11.99 -27.19
N ARG A 246 13.38 -11.09 -27.21
CA ARG A 246 14.52 -11.19 -28.16
C ARG A 246 15.35 -12.46 -27.97
N LYS A 247 15.38 -12.99 -26.74
CA LYS A 247 16.10 -14.22 -26.37
C LYS A 247 15.27 -15.48 -26.57
N ASP A 248 14.01 -15.38 -27.04
CA ASP A 248 13.08 -16.48 -27.22
C ASP A 248 12.97 -17.39 -25.97
N THR A 249 12.91 -16.78 -24.78
CA THR A 249 12.87 -17.54 -23.53
C THR A 249 11.52 -18.22 -23.31
N THR A 250 11.54 -19.32 -22.55
CA THR A 250 10.33 -20.08 -22.21
C THR A 250 9.29 -19.22 -21.47
N ILE A 251 9.74 -18.27 -20.65
CA ILE A 251 8.87 -17.34 -19.91
C ILE A 251 8.17 -16.40 -20.89
N ALA A 252 8.88 -15.84 -21.88
CA ALA A 252 8.28 -14.98 -22.90
C ALA A 252 7.21 -15.73 -23.71
N SER A 253 7.52 -16.95 -24.19
CA SER A 253 6.54 -17.79 -24.91
C SER A 253 5.34 -18.18 -24.05
N MET A 254 5.55 -18.45 -22.75
CA MET A 254 4.47 -18.76 -21.81
C MET A 254 3.53 -17.56 -21.64
N MET A 255 4.08 -16.37 -21.42
CA MET A 255 3.32 -15.13 -21.26
C MET A 255 2.52 -14.80 -22.53
N GLU A 256 3.12 -14.96 -23.71
CA GLU A 256 2.44 -14.74 -24.98
C GLU A 256 1.28 -15.72 -25.18
N ARG A 257 1.47 -17.01 -24.85
CA ARG A 257 0.40 -18.01 -24.92
C ARG A 257 -0.75 -17.67 -23.96
N GLN A 258 -0.44 -17.27 -22.74
CA GLN A 258 -1.47 -16.85 -21.77
C GLN A 258 -2.24 -15.63 -22.27
N PHE A 259 -1.56 -14.66 -22.87
CA PHE A 259 -2.20 -13.51 -23.51
C PHE A 259 -3.19 -13.94 -24.60
N GLN A 260 -2.77 -14.78 -25.54
CA GLN A 260 -3.65 -15.22 -26.63
C GLN A 260 -4.88 -15.97 -26.11
N GLN A 261 -4.70 -16.87 -25.14
CA GLN A 261 -5.79 -17.62 -24.53
C GLN A 261 -6.81 -16.68 -23.85
N ILE A 262 -6.33 -15.67 -23.12
CA ILE A 262 -7.19 -14.69 -22.46
C ILE A 262 -7.90 -13.81 -23.50
N LYS A 263 -7.18 -13.30 -24.50
CA LYS A 263 -7.75 -12.49 -25.60
C LYS A 263 -8.84 -13.23 -26.35
N GLU A 264 -8.64 -14.51 -26.68
CA GLU A 264 -9.67 -15.34 -27.29
C GLU A 264 -10.89 -15.55 -26.39
N THR A 265 -10.68 -15.74 -25.09
CA THR A 265 -11.77 -15.93 -24.12
C THR A 265 -12.68 -14.70 -24.08
N TYR A 266 -12.09 -13.49 -24.02
CA TYR A 266 -12.86 -12.24 -24.02
C TYR A 266 -13.55 -11.97 -25.37
N LYS A 267 -12.94 -12.35 -26.49
CA LYS A 267 -13.59 -12.29 -27.82
C LYS A 267 -14.81 -13.20 -27.93
N ARG A 268 -14.76 -14.42 -27.37
CA ARG A 268 -15.88 -15.39 -27.46
C ARG A 268 -17.05 -15.07 -26.55
N ASN A 269 -16.78 -14.48 -25.38
CA ASN A 269 -17.81 -14.15 -24.40
C ASN A 269 -18.63 -12.89 -24.74
N ASP A 270 -18.38 -12.28 -25.92
CA ASP A 270 -19.07 -11.08 -26.42
C ASP A 270 -19.06 -9.91 -25.41
N MET A 271 -18.02 -9.84 -24.57
CA MET A 271 -17.73 -8.67 -23.75
C MET A 271 -17.20 -7.57 -24.68
N VAL A 272 -18.11 -6.90 -25.39
CA VAL A 272 -17.86 -5.71 -26.24
C VAL A 272 -17.11 -4.60 -25.47
N THR A 273 -17.05 -4.72 -24.15
CA THR A 273 -16.51 -3.73 -23.22
C THR A 273 -15.00 -3.78 -23.03
N LEU A 274 -14.29 -4.80 -23.53
CA LEU A 274 -12.83 -4.91 -23.33
C LEU A 274 -12.11 -5.41 -24.58
N ASP A 275 -11.27 -4.56 -25.16
CA ASP A 275 -10.25 -4.97 -26.13
C ASP A 275 -8.87 -5.01 -25.48
N MET A 276 -7.97 -5.83 -26.02
CA MET A 276 -6.62 -6.00 -25.48
C MET A 276 -5.59 -6.28 -26.55
N ASP A 277 -4.43 -5.65 -26.44
CA ASP A 277 -3.28 -5.87 -27.32
C ASP A 277 -1.94 -5.85 -26.57
N LEU A 278 -0.88 -6.33 -27.23
CA LEU A 278 0.48 -6.24 -26.71
C LEU A 278 1.13 -4.93 -27.17
N VAL A 279 1.78 -4.21 -26.25
CA VAL A 279 2.58 -3.04 -26.60
C VAL A 279 3.93 -3.53 -27.15
N ASP A 280 4.28 -3.09 -28.36
CA ASP A 280 5.54 -3.46 -29.04
C ASP A 280 5.79 -4.97 -29.14
N LYS A 281 4.73 -5.78 -29.22
CA LYS A 281 4.79 -7.26 -29.19
C LYS A 281 5.46 -7.83 -27.94
N ASN A 282 5.51 -7.05 -26.85
CA ASN A 282 6.05 -7.48 -25.57
C ASN A 282 4.93 -8.14 -24.75
N PRO A 283 4.99 -9.47 -24.48
CA PRO A 283 3.95 -10.17 -23.74
C PRO A 283 3.92 -9.82 -22.25
N PHE A 284 4.87 -9.02 -21.76
CA PHE A 284 4.87 -8.45 -20.41
C PHE A 284 4.20 -7.08 -20.33
N VAL A 285 3.77 -6.49 -21.44
CA VAL A 285 3.13 -5.16 -21.48
C VAL A 285 1.83 -5.23 -22.27
N TRP A 286 0.72 -5.22 -21.54
CA TRP A 286 -0.61 -5.33 -22.14
C TRP A 286 -1.27 -3.96 -22.17
N GLN A 287 -1.84 -3.62 -23.31
CA GLN A 287 -2.72 -2.49 -23.48
C GLN A 287 -4.15 -3.00 -23.44
N LEU A 288 -4.91 -2.58 -22.43
CA LEU A 288 -6.35 -2.81 -22.36
C LEU A 288 -7.07 -1.53 -22.80
N ILE A 289 -8.13 -1.69 -23.59
CA ILE A 289 -9.05 -0.63 -23.96
C ILE A 289 -10.42 -1.02 -23.42
N PHE A 290 -10.84 -0.34 -22.37
CA PHE A 290 -12.15 -0.55 -21.74
C PHE A 290 -13.17 0.41 -22.33
N PHE A 291 -14.30 -0.12 -22.80
CA PHE A 291 -15.44 0.64 -23.30
C PHE A 291 -16.55 0.61 -22.24
N GLY A 292 -16.99 1.80 -21.82
CA GLY A 292 -18.02 1.90 -20.80
C GLY A 292 -19.38 1.38 -21.28
N ARG A 293 -20.03 0.56 -20.45
CA ARG A 293 -21.31 -0.07 -20.78
C ARG A 293 -22.45 0.95 -20.94
N PRO A 294 -23.43 0.69 -21.82
CA PRO A 294 -24.67 1.45 -21.87
C PRO A 294 -25.36 1.48 -20.51
N MET A 295 -26.08 2.57 -20.22
CA MET A 295 -26.83 2.74 -18.97
C MET A 295 -25.96 2.80 -17.70
N THR A 296 -24.65 3.07 -17.85
CA THR A 296 -23.73 3.29 -16.73
C THR A 296 -23.18 4.71 -16.74
N ASN A 297 -22.53 5.14 -15.65
CA ASN A 297 -21.84 6.43 -15.63
C ASN A 297 -20.57 6.47 -16.49
N LEU A 298 -20.15 5.33 -17.05
CA LEU A 298 -19.00 5.20 -17.93
C LEU A 298 -19.41 5.18 -19.41
N GLU A 299 -20.71 5.19 -19.73
CA GLU A 299 -21.24 5.10 -21.09
C GLU A 299 -20.56 6.07 -22.06
N GLY A 300 -20.14 5.54 -23.21
CA GLY A 300 -19.44 6.29 -24.26
C GLY A 300 -17.95 6.52 -23.99
N GLY A 301 -17.45 6.17 -22.80
CA GLY A 301 -16.03 6.30 -22.46
C GLY A 301 -15.14 5.23 -23.10
N MET A 302 -13.92 5.63 -23.44
CA MET A 302 -12.85 4.74 -23.92
C MET A 302 -11.61 4.94 -23.05
N PHE A 303 -11.28 3.93 -22.25
CA PHE A 303 -10.23 4.04 -21.24
C PHE A 303 -9.05 3.14 -21.58
N LYS A 304 -7.89 3.77 -21.80
CA LYS A 304 -6.63 3.08 -22.02
C LYS A 304 -6.00 2.74 -20.68
N VAL A 305 -5.81 1.45 -20.44
CA VAL A 305 -5.19 0.92 -19.22
C VAL A 305 -4.00 0.07 -19.64
N ARG A 306 -2.81 0.44 -19.15
CA ARG A 306 -1.59 -0.32 -19.37
C ARG A 306 -1.31 -1.22 -18.18
N VAL A 307 -1.06 -2.49 -18.44
CA VAL A 307 -0.71 -3.51 -17.45
C VAL A 307 0.72 -3.98 -17.72
N VAL A 308 1.60 -3.79 -16.74
CA VAL A 308 3.02 -4.17 -16.84
C VAL A 308 3.31 -5.31 -15.87
N PHE A 309 3.79 -6.42 -16.40
CA PHE A 309 4.16 -7.62 -15.65
C PHE A 309 5.68 -7.66 -15.42
N SER A 310 6.08 -8.09 -14.22
CA SER A 310 7.46 -8.47 -13.95
C SER A 310 7.74 -9.87 -14.46
N LYS A 311 9.00 -10.17 -14.82
CA LYS A 311 9.42 -11.56 -15.07
C LYS A 311 9.28 -12.47 -13.84
N ARG A 312 9.20 -11.85 -12.65
CA ARG A 312 9.04 -12.54 -11.35
C ARG A 312 7.57 -12.73 -10.97
N PHE A 313 6.62 -12.46 -11.87
CA PHE A 313 5.22 -12.79 -11.61
C PHE A 313 5.07 -14.30 -11.29
N PRO A 314 4.35 -14.69 -10.21
CA PRO A 314 3.46 -13.89 -9.37
C PRO A 314 4.04 -13.35 -8.05
N ASP A 315 5.36 -13.45 -7.81
CA ASP A 315 5.98 -12.86 -6.61
C ASP A 315 5.89 -11.32 -6.64
N GLU A 316 5.95 -10.75 -7.84
CA GLU A 316 5.68 -9.34 -8.11
C GLU A 316 4.39 -9.20 -8.94
N LEU A 317 3.37 -8.58 -8.36
CA LEU A 317 2.08 -8.42 -9.04
C LEU A 317 2.13 -7.28 -10.07
N PRO A 318 1.30 -7.35 -11.13
CA PRO A 318 1.36 -6.39 -12.22
C PRO A 318 1.00 -4.97 -11.78
N ARG A 319 1.70 -3.99 -12.38
CA ARG A 319 1.40 -2.56 -12.24
C ARG A 319 0.33 -2.19 -13.26
N VAL A 320 -0.79 -1.65 -12.76
CA VAL A 320 -1.93 -1.24 -13.60
C VAL A 320 -2.04 0.27 -13.59
N ILE A 321 -1.87 0.88 -14.77
CA ILE A 321 -1.79 2.32 -14.95
C ILE A 321 -2.86 2.74 -15.94
N PHE A 322 -3.80 3.57 -15.48
CA PHE A 322 -4.73 4.32 -16.31
C PHE A 322 -3.99 5.45 -17.02
N GLU A 323 -3.91 5.35 -18.34
CA GLU A 323 -3.35 6.40 -19.18
C GLU A 323 -4.40 7.48 -19.46
N THR A 324 -5.65 7.06 -19.62
CA THR A 324 -6.79 7.96 -19.66
C THR A 324 -7.10 8.47 -18.26
N LYS A 325 -7.09 9.80 -18.07
CA LYS A 325 -7.42 10.41 -16.77
C LYS A 325 -8.89 10.21 -16.43
N LEU A 326 -9.16 9.45 -15.38
CA LEU A 326 -10.52 9.15 -14.90
C LEU A 326 -10.70 9.61 -13.45
N PHE A 327 -11.78 10.34 -13.15
CA PHE A 327 -12.10 10.73 -11.78
C PHE A 327 -12.81 9.58 -11.06
N HIS A 328 -12.03 8.73 -10.39
CA HIS A 328 -12.52 7.50 -9.75
C HIS A 328 -11.88 7.30 -8.38
N HIS A 329 -12.63 6.75 -7.41
CA HIS A 329 -12.14 6.59 -6.04
C HIS A 329 -10.99 5.57 -5.91
N ARG A 330 -10.97 4.54 -6.77
CA ARG A 330 -9.91 3.52 -6.83
C ARG A 330 -8.72 3.87 -7.73
N ILE A 331 -8.72 5.02 -8.39
CA ILE A 331 -7.65 5.44 -9.31
C ILE A 331 -6.95 6.65 -8.71
N SER A 332 -5.67 6.49 -8.39
CA SER A 332 -4.84 7.60 -7.88
C SER A 332 -4.73 8.75 -8.88
N LYS A 333 -4.29 9.94 -8.44
CA LYS A 333 -4.09 11.07 -9.36
C LYS A 333 -3.01 10.78 -10.42
N GLY A 334 -2.10 9.86 -10.11
CA GLY A 334 -1.08 9.34 -11.03
C GLY A 334 -1.57 8.23 -11.96
N GLY A 335 -2.85 7.86 -11.94
CA GLY A 335 -3.42 6.81 -12.80
C GLY A 335 -3.23 5.38 -12.27
N VAL A 336 -2.56 5.17 -11.13
CA VAL A 336 -2.41 3.82 -10.57
C VAL A 336 -3.74 3.32 -10.04
N LEU A 337 -4.17 2.14 -10.50
CA LEU A 337 -5.42 1.48 -10.11
C LEU A 337 -5.22 0.60 -8.86
N CYS A 338 -6.15 0.70 -7.90
CA CYS A 338 -6.32 -0.25 -6.82
C CYS A 338 -7.37 -1.29 -7.15
N TYR A 339 -6.97 -2.55 -7.13
CA TYR A 339 -7.81 -3.70 -7.44
C TYR A 339 -7.34 -4.92 -6.62
N PHE A 340 -8.22 -5.91 -6.47
CA PHE A 340 -7.99 -7.09 -5.65
C PHE A 340 -8.38 -8.35 -6.44
N PRO A 341 -7.42 -9.07 -7.04
CA PRO A 341 -7.72 -10.30 -7.76
C PRO A 341 -8.12 -11.42 -6.79
N ARG A 342 -9.02 -12.30 -7.23
CA ARG A 342 -9.42 -13.49 -6.44
C ARG A 342 -8.27 -14.49 -6.29
N ARG A 343 -7.41 -14.56 -7.30
CA ARG A 343 -6.19 -15.37 -7.34
C ARG A 343 -5.05 -14.53 -7.90
N VAL A 344 -3.97 -14.42 -7.14
CA VAL A 344 -2.82 -13.56 -7.45
C VAL A 344 -1.81 -14.22 -8.39
N ASP A 345 -1.90 -15.54 -8.54
CA ASP A 345 -1.01 -16.40 -9.33
C ASP A 345 -1.42 -16.49 -10.81
N GLU A 346 -2.59 -15.98 -11.17
CA GLU A 346 -3.19 -16.16 -12.49
C GLU A 346 -3.61 -14.83 -13.14
N ILE A 347 -3.02 -14.52 -14.30
CA ILE A 347 -3.25 -13.26 -15.03
C ILE A 347 -4.72 -12.99 -15.31
N LYS A 348 -5.50 -14.03 -15.64
CA LYS A 348 -6.94 -13.90 -15.92
C LYS A 348 -7.68 -13.19 -14.79
N TYR A 349 -7.44 -13.56 -13.53
CA TYR A 349 -8.11 -12.96 -12.38
C TYR A 349 -7.65 -11.53 -12.09
N HIS A 350 -6.47 -11.13 -12.57
CA HIS A 350 -6.07 -9.73 -12.57
C HIS A 350 -6.90 -8.92 -13.56
N ILE A 351 -7.09 -9.42 -14.80
CA ILE A 351 -7.91 -8.73 -15.81
C ILE A 351 -9.36 -8.59 -15.35
N GLU A 352 -9.95 -9.66 -14.80
CA GLU A 352 -11.29 -9.62 -14.21
C GLU A 352 -11.39 -8.57 -13.09
N ALA A 353 -10.44 -8.57 -12.15
CA ALA A 353 -10.46 -7.62 -11.04
C ALA A 353 -10.18 -6.17 -11.46
N ILE A 354 -9.43 -5.94 -12.54
CA ILE A 354 -9.27 -4.61 -13.14
C ILE A 354 -10.62 -4.12 -13.66
N VAL A 355 -11.35 -4.95 -14.44
CA VAL A 355 -12.67 -4.60 -14.96
C VAL A 355 -13.66 -4.35 -13.82
N ASP A 356 -13.73 -5.25 -12.83
CA ASP A 356 -14.60 -5.11 -11.67
C ASP A 356 -14.32 -3.83 -10.87
N ALA A 357 -13.03 -3.46 -10.72
CA ALA A 357 -12.63 -2.24 -10.01
C ALA A 357 -13.00 -0.96 -10.75
N ILE A 358 -13.16 -0.99 -12.07
CA ILE A 358 -13.55 0.17 -12.90
C ILE A 358 -15.06 0.33 -12.93
N GLU A 359 -15.79 -0.77 -13.12
CA GLU A 359 -17.25 -0.75 -13.15
C GLU A 359 -17.83 -0.41 -11.76
N ASP A 360 -17.16 -0.87 -10.69
CA ASP A 360 -17.46 -0.55 -9.29
C ASP A 360 -18.96 -0.69 -8.95
N ASN A 361 -19.55 -1.79 -9.41
CA ASN A 361 -20.97 -2.11 -9.20
C ASN A 361 -21.28 -2.29 -7.71
N GLU A 362 -21.93 -1.28 -7.10
CA GLU A 362 -22.49 -1.25 -5.73
C GLU A 362 -21.69 -2.01 -4.68
N THR A 363 -20.41 -1.65 -4.53
CA THR A 363 -19.53 -2.33 -3.58
C THR A 363 -19.74 -1.85 -2.13
N PRO A 364 -19.60 -2.73 -1.13
CA PRO A 364 -19.57 -2.31 0.27
C PRO A 364 -18.45 -1.31 0.54
N TYR A 365 -18.61 -0.48 1.57
CA TYR A 365 -17.54 0.43 1.99
C TYR A 365 -16.28 -0.36 2.36
N ASP A 366 -15.18 -0.09 1.64
CA ASP A 366 -13.87 -0.66 1.92
C ASP A 366 -12.84 0.47 2.09
N PRO A 367 -12.30 0.70 3.30
CA PRO A 367 -11.34 1.77 3.54
C PRO A 367 -10.02 1.62 2.75
N ARG A 368 -9.70 0.40 2.28
CA ARG A 368 -8.51 0.14 1.46
C ARG A 368 -8.66 0.73 0.06
N THR A 369 -9.89 0.94 -0.41
CA THR A 369 -10.14 1.46 -1.77
C THR A 369 -10.05 2.98 -1.87
N LEU A 370 -9.78 3.69 -0.77
CA LEU A 370 -9.76 5.15 -0.68
C LEU A 370 -8.47 5.77 -1.25
N VAL A 371 -8.14 5.41 -2.49
CA VAL A 371 -6.90 5.76 -3.18
C VAL A 371 -6.89 7.22 -3.62
N ASN A 372 -8.04 7.74 -4.04
CA ASN A 372 -8.22 9.14 -4.41
C ASN A 372 -9.10 9.84 -3.37
N PRO A 373 -8.51 10.56 -2.38
CA PRO A 373 -9.27 11.15 -1.28
C PRO A 373 -10.39 12.08 -1.72
N ASP A 374 -10.18 12.85 -2.80
CA ASP A 374 -11.17 13.80 -3.32
C ASP A 374 -12.37 13.06 -3.91
N ALA A 375 -12.12 12.01 -4.70
CA ALA A 375 -13.15 11.17 -5.28
C ALA A 375 -13.87 10.34 -4.21
N SER A 376 -13.12 9.72 -3.29
CA SER A 376 -13.65 8.92 -2.19
C SER A 376 -14.56 9.71 -1.26
N LYS A 377 -14.19 10.96 -0.94
CA LYS A 377 -15.03 11.84 -0.11
C LYS A 377 -16.39 12.07 -0.76
N LEU A 378 -16.42 12.31 -2.07
CA LEU A 378 -17.67 12.55 -2.78
C LEU A 378 -18.50 11.26 -2.95
N TYR A 379 -17.83 10.14 -3.24
CA TYR A 379 -18.46 8.85 -3.46
C TYR A 379 -19.14 8.29 -2.20
N TRP A 380 -18.48 8.42 -1.04
CA TRP A 380 -19.00 7.95 0.24
C TRP A 380 -19.73 9.03 1.05
N GLY A 381 -19.92 10.21 0.47
CA GLY A 381 -20.56 11.36 1.12
C GLY A 381 -22.09 11.32 1.09
N SER A 382 -22.67 12.50 1.34
CA SER A 382 -24.11 12.77 1.27
C SER A 382 -24.68 12.56 -0.15
N ALA A 383 -26.01 12.50 -0.27
CA ALA A 383 -26.67 12.33 -1.57
C ALA A 383 -26.29 13.43 -2.59
N GLU A 384 -26.01 14.66 -2.13
CA GLU A 384 -25.55 15.74 -3.01
C GLU A 384 -24.10 15.56 -3.44
N GLU A 385 -23.22 15.13 -2.54
CA GLU A 385 -21.82 14.81 -2.85
C GLU A 385 -21.73 13.64 -3.85
N LYS A 386 -22.57 12.62 -3.72
CA LYS A 386 -22.67 11.52 -4.69
C LYS A 386 -23.10 12.01 -6.07
N LYS A 387 -24.04 12.96 -6.16
CA LYS A 387 -24.40 13.60 -7.44
C LYS A 387 -23.22 14.37 -8.02
N GLN A 388 -22.45 15.06 -7.19
CA GLN A 388 -21.23 15.75 -7.63
C GLN A 388 -20.17 14.77 -8.14
N TYR A 389 -19.98 13.63 -7.47
CA TYR A 389 -19.12 12.54 -7.95
C TYR A 389 -19.55 12.10 -9.35
N SER A 390 -20.82 11.73 -9.54
CA SER A 390 -21.34 11.28 -10.84
C SER A 390 -21.16 12.33 -11.94
N ARG A 391 -21.34 13.63 -11.62
CA ARG A 391 -21.07 14.73 -12.56
C ARG A 391 -19.60 14.82 -12.94
N GLN A 392 -18.68 14.71 -11.97
CA GLN A 392 -17.24 14.76 -12.24
C GLN A 392 -16.76 13.55 -13.02
N LEU A 393 -17.25 12.35 -12.66
CA LEU A 393 -16.98 11.11 -13.38
C LEU A 393 -17.41 11.23 -14.85
N ARG A 394 -18.64 11.66 -15.13
CA ARG A 394 -19.13 11.87 -16.51
C ARG A 394 -18.31 12.90 -17.28
N ARG A 395 -17.84 13.97 -16.62
CA ARG A 395 -16.94 14.94 -17.25
C ARG A 395 -15.56 14.36 -17.59
N SER A 396 -15.04 13.42 -16.80
CA SER A 396 -13.82 12.70 -17.17
C SER A 396 -14.05 11.67 -18.28
N VAL A 397 -15.23 11.03 -18.30
CA VAL A 397 -15.65 10.09 -19.36
C VAL A 397 -15.73 10.82 -20.70
N GLN A 398 -16.37 11.99 -20.76
CA GLN A 398 -16.44 12.79 -21.99
C GLN A 398 -15.03 13.18 -22.51
N ARG A 399 -14.12 13.55 -21.60
CA ARG A 399 -12.72 13.87 -21.93
C ARG A 399 -11.89 12.66 -22.36
N SER A 400 -12.35 11.43 -22.12
CA SER A 400 -11.65 10.23 -22.59
C SER A 400 -11.81 9.99 -24.09
N MET A 401 -12.79 10.64 -24.71
CA MET A 401 -13.08 10.54 -26.15
C MET A 401 -12.26 11.53 -26.98
N GLU A 402 -11.74 12.58 -26.35
CA GLU A 402 -10.84 13.59 -26.92
C GLU A 402 -9.39 13.07 -26.89
#